data_AF-A0A9N8HBY2-F1
#
_entry.id   AF-A0A9N8HBY2-F1
#
_cell.length_a   1.000
_cell.length_b   1.000
_cell.length_c   1.000
_cell.angle_alpha   90.00
_cell.angle_beta   90.00
_cell.angle_gamma   90.00
#
_symmetry.space_group_name_H-M   'P 1'
#
loop_
_entity.id
_entity.type
_entity.pdbx_description
1 polymer ?
#
loop_
_entity_poly.entity_id
_entity_poly.type
_entity_poly.pdbx_seq_one_letter_code
_entity_poly.pdbx_strand_id
1 'polypeptide(L)'
;MTTPSAFSSCRISLALVLLLTCQSSAWVLPSHNISPSRTSTRLSATTDSDLARLRLEMHWTMAESAQDCLVDDPKTCGSAECTSCRGAGTHSCRFCRGTKQVYMGGNFLACPICDSHGLEDCHDCQGTGWVAEWTQINGDPEKDTKEVKP
;
A
#
# COMPACT_ATOMS: atom_id res chain seq x y z
N MET A 1 -42.72 0.34 22.05
CA MET A 1 -42.29 1.76 21.92
C MET A 1 -41.55 1.87 20.61
N THR A 2 -42.24 2.39 19.60
CA THR A 2 -41.85 2.46 18.19
C THR A 2 -41.86 3.92 17.78
N THR A 3 -40.75 4.42 17.24
CA THR A 3 -40.67 5.74 16.61
C THR A 3 -40.12 5.59 15.18
N PRO A 4 -40.80 6.13 14.16
CA PRO A 4 -40.36 6.08 12.77
C PRO A 4 -39.72 7.39 12.27
N SER A 5 -38.79 7.22 11.32
CA SER A 5 -38.48 8.02 10.11
C SER A 5 -38.67 9.55 10.09
N ALA A 6 -37.60 10.28 9.75
CA ALA A 6 -37.67 11.64 9.20
C ALA A 6 -37.33 11.61 7.69
N PHE A 7 -38.38 11.62 6.85
CA PHE A 7 -38.29 11.93 5.42
C PHE A 7 -38.23 13.45 5.26
N SER A 8 -37.08 13.97 4.82
CA SER A 8 -36.95 15.38 4.47
C SER A 8 -37.58 15.63 3.10
N SER A 9 -38.53 16.56 3.10
CA SER A 9 -39.46 16.83 2.01
C SER A 9 -38.78 17.57 0.86
N CYS A 10 -38.86 16.98 -0.33
CA CYS A 10 -38.52 17.61 -1.60
C CYS A 10 -39.64 18.61 -1.96
N ARG A 11 -39.39 19.91 -1.81
CA ARG A 11 -40.30 20.96 -2.28
C ARG A 11 -40.06 21.18 -3.78
N ILE A 12 -41.02 20.73 -4.58
CA ILE A 12 -41.13 21.02 -6.01
C ILE A 12 -41.69 22.44 -6.13
N SER A 13 -40.84 23.39 -6.54
CA SER A 13 -41.27 24.67 -7.08
C SER A 13 -41.16 24.61 -8.60
N LEU A 14 -42.33 24.55 -9.27
CA LEU A 14 -42.46 24.91 -10.68
C LEU A 14 -42.24 26.42 -10.83
N ALA A 15 -41.18 26.84 -11.51
CA ALA A 15 -41.17 28.00 -12.40
C ALA A 15 -39.76 28.19 -13.00
N LEU A 16 -39.74 28.74 -14.22
CA LEU A 16 -38.58 29.24 -14.96
C LEU A 16 -37.75 28.21 -15.75
N VAL A 17 -38.33 27.85 -16.90
CA VAL A 17 -37.60 27.71 -18.16
C VAL A 17 -36.73 28.95 -18.37
N LEU A 18 -35.40 28.81 -18.27
CA LEU A 18 -34.41 29.69 -18.91
C LEU A 18 -33.05 28.98 -18.93
N LEU A 19 -32.74 28.41 -20.10
CA LEU A 19 -31.41 28.32 -20.72
C LEU A 19 -30.21 28.10 -19.78
N LEU A 20 -29.89 26.84 -19.49
CA LEU A 20 -28.54 26.45 -19.09
C LEU A 20 -27.99 25.48 -20.13
N THR A 21 -27.17 26.05 -21.00
CA THR A 21 -26.31 25.37 -21.96
C THR A 21 -25.44 24.33 -21.25
N CYS A 22 -25.51 23.07 -21.70
CA CYS A 22 -24.47 22.07 -21.48
C CYS A 22 -23.14 22.59 -22.04
N GLN A 23 -22.30 23.19 -21.20
CA GLN A 23 -20.88 23.37 -21.51
C GLN A 23 -20.18 22.05 -21.17
N SER A 24 -20.12 21.18 -22.17
CA SER A 24 -19.17 20.07 -22.22
C SER A 24 -17.77 20.66 -22.34
N SER A 25 -17.06 20.84 -21.24
CA SER A 25 -15.63 21.10 -21.25
C SER A 25 -14.92 19.83 -21.73
N ALA A 26 -14.75 19.71 -23.04
CA ALA A 26 -13.86 18.76 -23.68
C ALA A 26 -12.42 19.15 -23.31
N TRP A 27 -11.81 18.39 -22.41
CA TRP A 27 -10.38 18.51 -22.14
C TRP A 27 -9.62 17.92 -23.33
N VAL A 28 -9.10 18.80 -24.18
CA VAL A 28 -8.14 18.48 -25.24
C VAL A 28 -6.80 18.20 -24.57
N LEU A 29 -6.34 16.95 -24.61
CA LEU A 29 -5.01 16.57 -24.16
C LEU A 29 -3.96 17.01 -25.23
N PRO A 30 -2.83 17.63 -24.83
CA PRO A 30 -1.73 17.93 -25.74
C PRO A 30 -0.98 16.65 -26.13
N SER A 31 -0.98 16.33 -27.42
CA SER A 31 -0.14 15.28 -28.00
C SER A 31 1.33 15.74 -28.02
N HIS A 32 2.11 15.33 -27.02
CA HIS A 32 3.57 15.44 -27.08
C HIS A 32 4.11 14.43 -28.10
N ASN A 33 4.61 14.97 -29.21
CA ASN A 33 5.27 14.26 -30.29
C ASN A 33 6.67 13.81 -29.82
N ILE A 34 6.75 12.61 -29.25
CA ILE A 34 8.02 11.98 -28.88
C ILE A 34 8.53 11.21 -30.10
N SER A 35 9.54 11.79 -30.75
CA SER A 35 10.29 11.17 -31.83
C SER A 35 11.13 10.00 -31.28
N PRO A 36 10.99 8.75 -31.76
CA PRO A 36 11.87 7.67 -31.33
C PRO A 36 13.19 7.76 -32.10
N SER A 37 14.23 8.23 -31.42
CA SER A 37 15.61 8.05 -31.86
C SER A 37 15.95 6.56 -31.87
N ARG A 38 16.18 6.04 -33.08
CA ARG A 38 16.74 4.71 -33.35
C ARG A 38 18.15 4.64 -32.75
N THR A 39 18.29 3.96 -31.61
CA THR A 39 19.58 3.40 -31.21
C THR A 39 19.41 1.90 -31.06
N SER A 40 20.09 1.19 -31.96
CA SER A 40 20.16 -0.26 -32.03
C SER A 40 20.69 -0.83 -30.72
N THR A 41 19.83 -1.53 -29.99
CA THR A 41 20.23 -2.63 -29.12
C THR A 41 19.25 -3.77 -29.42
N ARG A 42 19.77 -4.96 -29.75
CA ARG A 42 18.97 -6.16 -30.04
C ARG A 42 17.97 -6.41 -28.91
N LEU A 43 16.74 -5.93 -29.08
CA LEU A 43 15.58 -6.34 -28.31
C LEU A 43 15.00 -7.55 -29.04
N SER A 44 15.11 -8.71 -28.43
CA SER A 44 14.31 -9.88 -28.79
C SER A 44 12.84 -9.45 -28.85
N ALA A 45 12.25 -9.46 -30.04
CA ALA A 45 10.83 -9.26 -30.23
C ALA A 45 10.11 -10.42 -29.52
N THR A 46 9.68 -10.20 -28.29
CA THR A 46 8.78 -11.12 -27.59
C THR A 46 7.46 -11.09 -28.33
N THR A 47 7.06 -12.24 -28.86
CA THR A 47 5.77 -12.37 -29.53
C THR A 47 4.64 -12.17 -28.51
N ASP A 48 3.45 -11.79 -28.95
CA ASP A 48 2.27 -11.66 -28.07
C ASP A 48 1.99 -12.98 -27.32
N SER A 49 2.29 -14.12 -27.97
CA SER A 49 2.27 -15.44 -27.34
C SER A 49 3.28 -15.62 -26.21
N ASP A 50 4.48 -15.05 -26.31
CA ASP A 50 5.50 -15.14 -25.25
C ASP A 50 5.06 -14.33 -24.02
N LEU A 51 4.41 -13.19 -24.23
CA LEU A 51 3.91 -12.32 -23.15
C LEU A 51 2.70 -12.94 -22.44
N ALA A 52 1.81 -13.58 -23.20
CA ALA A 52 0.72 -14.39 -22.65
C ALA A 52 1.26 -15.56 -21.82
N ARG A 53 2.30 -16.24 -22.31
CA ARG A 53 2.96 -17.33 -21.58
C ARG A 53 3.58 -16.83 -20.27
N LEU A 54 4.36 -15.74 -20.31
CA LEU A 54 4.96 -15.11 -19.12
C LEU A 54 3.92 -14.73 -18.05
N ARG A 55 2.78 -14.17 -18.46
CA ARG A 55 1.68 -13.85 -17.52
C ARG A 55 1.10 -15.10 -16.88
N LEU A 56 0.88 -16.15 -17.67
CA LEU A 56 0.38 -17.41 -17.15
C LEU A 56 1.39 -18.03 -16.20
N GLU A 57 2.67 -18.11 -16.58
CA GLU A 57 3.73 -18.65 -15.72
C GLU A 57 3.80 -17.93 -14.37
N MET A 58 3.77 -16.59 -14.35
CA MET A 58 3.71 -15.82 -13.10
C MET A 58 2.44 -16.14 -12.28
N HIS A 59 1.28 -16.29 -12.94
CA HIS A 59 0.03 -16.63 -12.25
C HIS A 59 0.07 -18.04 -11.65
N TRP A 60 0.65 -19.01 -12.35
CA TRP A 60 0.85 -20.37 -11.85
C TRP A 60 1.76 -20.38 -10.62
N THR A 61 2.89 -19.69 -10.67
CA THR A 61 3.81 -19.61 -9.52
C THR A 61 3.15 -19.00 -8.29
N MET A 62 2.36 -17.93 -8.46
CA MET A 62 1.59 -17.33 -7.37
C MET A 62 0.53 -18.29 -6.81
N ALA A 63 -0.22 -18.98 -7.68
CA ALA A 63 -1.28 -19.91 -7.27
C ALA A 63 -0.74 -21.16 -6.55
N GLU A 64 0.42 -21.67 -6.98
CA GLU A 64 1.11 -22.78 -6.33
C GLU A 64 1.60 -22.35 -4.94
N SER A 65 2.25 -21.18 -4.82
CA SER A 65 2.69 -20.66 -3.52
C SER A 65 1.55 -20.34 -2.55
N ALA A 66 0.35 -20.05 -3.06
CA ALA A 66 -0.84 -19.80 -2.23
C ALA A 66 -1.41 -21.08 -1.58
N GLN A 67 -1.02 -22.28 -2.04
CA GLN A 67 -1.38 -23.53 -1.36
C GLN A 67 -0.48 -23.81 -0.16
N ASP A 68 0.75 -23.33 -0.19
CA ASP A 68 1.73 -23.60 0.88
C ASP A 68 1.55 -22.67 2.07
N CYS A 69 0.95 -21.48 1.88
CA CYS A 69 0.62 -20.61 2.99
C CYS A 69 -0.56 -19.68 2.73
N LEU A 70 -1.23 -19.28 3.82
CA LEU A 70 -2.29 -18.29 3.80
C LEU A 70 -1.63 -16.91 3.70
N VAL A 71 -1.76 -16.26 2.54
CA VAL A 71 -1.22 -14.90 2.30
C VAL A 71 -1.76 -13.88 3.31
N ASP A 72 -2.99 -14.08 3.80
CA ASP A 72 -3.62 -13.23 4.82
C ASP A 72 -3.10 -13.50 6.24
N ASP A 73 -2.50 -14.67 6.49
CA ASP A 73 -1.89 -15.01 7.78
C ASP A 73 -0.38 -15.28 7.61
N PRO A 74 0.46 -14.23 7.71
CA PRO A 74 1.88 -14.34 7.42
C PRO A 74 2.58 -15.39 8.28
N LYS A 75 2.04 -15.76 9.45
CA LYS A 75 2.57 -16.81 10.34
C LYS A 75 2.70 -18.16 9.67
N THR A 76 1.85 -18.43 8.67
CA THR A 76 1.83 -19.71 7.96
C THR A 76 2.91 -19.82 6.88
N CYS A 77 3.49 -18.69 6.44
CA CYS A 77 4.44 -18.62 5.33
C CYS A 77 5.92 -18.72 5.75
N GLY A 78 6.24 -19.42 6.85
CA GLY A 78 7.62 -19.47 7.35
C GLY A 78 8.18 -18.12 7.77
N SER A 79 7.32 -17.20 8.23
CA SER A 79 7.77 -15.91 8.74
C SER A 79 8.21 -16.00 10.20
N ALA A 80 9.17 -15.15 10.56
CA ALA A 80 9.59 -14.98 11.95
C ALA A 80 8.87 -13.78 12.56
N GLU A 81 8.65 -13.84 13.88
CA GLU A 81 8.14 -12.70 14.63
C GLU A 81 9.10 -11.51 14.49
N CYS A 82 8.58 -10.32 14.22
CA CYS A 82 9.40 -9.12 14.12
C CYS A 82 10.04 -8.81 15.49
N THR A 83 11.37 -8.81 15.54
CA THR A 83 12.13 -8.58 16.79
C THR A 83 11.98 -7.16 17.33
N SER A 84 11.79 -6.17 16.44
CA SER A 84 11.62 -4.77 16.81
C SER A 84 10.31 -4.55 17.57
N CYS A 85 9.17 -4.97 17.00
CA CYS A 85 7.84 -4.77 17.60
C CYS A 85 7.31 -5.96 18.39
N ARG A 86 8.06 -7.07 18.46
CA ARG A 86 7.65 -8.31 19.17
C ARG A 86 6.25 -8.76 18.77
N GLY A 87 6.04 -8.91 17.46
CA GLY A 87 4.78 -9.40 16.92
C GLY A 87 3.61 -8.41 16.98
N ALA A 88 3.76 -7.24 17.59
CA ALA A 88 2.67 -6.27 17.74
C ALA A 88 2.32 -5.53 16.44
N GLY A 89 3.26 -5.45 15.50
CA GLY A 89 3.11 -4.71 14.24
C GLY A 89 3.18 -3.20 14.39
N THR A 90 3.07 -2.66 15.60
CA THR A 90 3.03 -1.21 15.86
C THR A 90 3.97 -0.81 17.00
N HIS A 91 4.37 0.46 17.00
CA HIS A 91 5.14 1.10 18.05
C HIS A 91 4.40 2.34 18.58
N SER A 92 4.76 2.78 19.78
CA SER A 92 4.37 4.12 20.23
C SER A 92 4.93 5.17 19.28
N CYS A 93 4.08 6.07 18.80
CA CYS A 93 4.47 7.11 17.85
C CYS A 93 5.68 7.89 18.37
N ARG A 94 6.72 8.04 17.56
CA ARG A 94 7.99 8.66 17.97
C ARG A 94 7.86 10.12 18.38
N PHE A 95 6.84 10.80 17.86
CA PHE A 95 6.64 12.24 18.07
C PHE A 95 5.80 12.53 19.31
N CYS A 96 4.64 11.89 19.45
CA CYS A 96 3.78 12.09 20.61
C CYS A 96 4.03 11.09 21.75
N ARG A 97 4.84 10.05 21.54
CA ARG A 97 5.11 8.98 22.53
C ARG A 97 3.83 8.34 23.09
N GLY A 98 2.78 8.24 22.27
CA GLY A 98 1.48 7.71 22.68
C GLY A 98 0.53 8.72 23.34
N THR A 99 0.93 9.98 23.55
CA THR A 99 0.04 11.01 24.13
C THR A 99 -1.01 11.53 23.16
N LYS A 100 -0.85 11.23 21.85
CA LYS A 100 -1.73 11.67 20.75
C LYS A 100 -1.70 13.18 20.49
N GLN A 101 -0.90 13.93 21.25
CA GLN A 101 -0.78 15.38 21.15
C GLN A 101 0.69 15.79 21.10
N VAL A 102 0.98 16.86 20.37
CA VAL A 102 2.32 17.47 20.29
C VAL A 102 2.22 18.93 20.69
N TYR A 103 3.21 19.42 21.43
CA TYR A 103 3.29 20.82 21.81
C TYR A 103 4.10 21.59 20.78
N MET A 104 3.46 22.51 20.07
CA MET A 104 4.11 23.28 19.01
C MET A 104 3.57 24.71 19.01
N GLY A 105 4.48 25.70 19.07
CA GLY A 105 4.11 27.11 19.02
C GLY A 105 3.19 27.58 20.16
N GLY A 106 3.35 27.05 21.37
CA GLY A 106 2.55 27.46 22.54
C GLY A 106 1.23 26.72 22.71
N ASN A 107 0.87 25.82 21.78
CA ASN A 107 -0.41 25.11 21.79
C ASN A 107 -0.21 23.59 21.75
N PHE A 108 -1.16 22.85 22.32
CA PHE A 108 -1.27 21.41 22.13
C PHE A 108 -2.12 21.12 20.90
N LEU A 109 -1.53 20.44 19.93
CA LEU A 109 -2.19 20.04 18.68
C LEU A 109 -2.28 18.52 18.62
N ALA A 110 -3.28 18.01 17.91
CA ALA A 110 -3.34 16.58 17.60
C ALA A 110 -2.09 16.17 16.81
N CYS A 111 -1.53 15.00 17.13
CA CYS A 111 -0.33 14.53 16.45
C CYS A 111 -0.65 14.21 14.97
N PRO A 112 -0.03 14.89 14.00
CA PRO A 112 -0.35 14.73 12.57
C PRO A 112 0.24 13.45 11.96
N ILE A 113 0.97 12.64 12.74
CA ILE A 113 1.71 11.48 12.24
C ILE A 113 1.02 10.16 12.57
N CYS A 114 0.36 10.08 13.74
CA CYS A 114 -0.26 8.86 14.20
C CYS A 114 -1.79 8.90 14.13
N ASP A 115 -2.36 9.83 13.34
CA ASP A 115 -3.80 10.03 13.16
C ASP A 115 -4.61 9.92 14.46
N SER A 116 -4.09 10.51 15.54
CA SER A 116 -4.66 10.47 16.90
C SER A 116 -4.73 9.10 17.61
N HIS A 117 -4.17 8.03 17.04
CA HIS A 117 -4.07 6.72 17.69
C HIS A 117 -2.90 6.65 18.69
N GLY A 118 -1.86 7.47 18.51
CA GLY A 118 -0.67 7.47 19.36
C GLY A 118 0.30 6.32 19.03
N LEU A 119 -0.01 5.54 17.99
CA LEU A 119 0.79 4.43 17.50
C LEU A 119 1.20 4.70 16.05
N GLU A 120 2.35 4.18 15.66
CA GLU A 120 2.83 4.15 14.28
C GLU A 120 3.13 2.70 13.89
N ASP A 121 2.97 2.38 12.61
CA ASP A 121 3.30 1.05 12.11
C ASP A 121 4.81 0.79 12.26
N CYS A 122 5.15 -0.44 12.66
CA CYS A 122 6.53 -0.84 12.74
C CYS A 122 7.13 -0.85 11.34
N HIS A 123 8.23 -0.12 11.16
CA HIS A 123 8.90 0.03 9.87
C HIS A 123 9.43 -1.32 9.33
N ASP A 124 9.93 -2.18 10.21
CA ASP A 124 10.61 -3.42 9.80
C ASP A 124 9.65 -4.50 9.30
N CYS A 125 8.44 -4.55 9.86
CA CYS A 125 7.39 -5.50 9.43
C CYS A 125 6.21 -4.82 8.71
N GLN A 126 6.28 -3.50 8.49
CA GLN A 126 5.24 -2.69 7.84
C GLN A 126 3.84 -2.92 8.43
N GLY A 127 3.71 -2.90 9.77
CA GLY A 127 2.40 -3.08 10.41
C GLY A 127 1.96 -4.54 10.65
N THR A 128 2.59 -5.52 10.00
CA THR A 128 2.12 -6.93 10.05
C THR A 128 2.48 -7.67 11.34
N GLY A 129 3.57 -7.26 12.01
CA GLY A 129 4.14 -7.94 13.16
C GLY A 129 5.08 -9.10 12.81
N TRP A 130 5.17 -9.48 11.53
CA TRP A 130 5.92 -10.65 11.06
C TRP A 130 6.82 -10.28 9.89
N VAL A 131 7.99 -10.90 9.80
CA VAL A 131 8.94 -10.67 8.71
C VAL A 131 9.15 -12.00 8.01
N ALA A 132 8.81 -12.05 6.71
CA ALA A 132 9.00 -13.26 5.93
C ALA A 132 10.49 -13.49 5.65
N GLU A 133 10.96 -14.72 5.77
CA GLU A 133 12.38 -15.06 5.58
C GLU A 133 12.90 -14.61 4.20
N TRP A 134 12.09 -14.77 3.15
CA TRP A 134 12.42 -14.33 1.80
C TRP A 134 12.54 -12.80 1.63
N THR A 135 12.10 -11.98 2.58
CA THR A 135 12.36 -10.53 2.52
C THR A 135 13.77 -10.17 2.96
N GLN A 136 14.48 -11.09 3.60
CA GLN A 136 15.83 -10.89 4.13
C GLN A 136 16.94 -11.19 3.10
N ILE A 137 16.59 -11.30 1.81
CA ILE A 137 17.52 -11.74 0.74
C ILE A 137 18.75 -10.83 0.58
N ASN A 138 18.77 -9.62 1.11
CA ASN A 138 19.95 -8.75 1.08
C ASN A 138 20.06 -7.91 2.37
N GLY A 139 20.72 -8.44 3.40
CA GLY A 139 20.87 -7.75 4.68
C GLY A 139 22.24 -7.88 5.34
N ASP A 140 22.91 -9.02 5.26
CA ASP A 140 24.25 -9.20 5.85
C ASP A 140 25.04 -10.26 5.06
N PRO A 141 26.05 -9.89 4.26
CA PRO A 141 27.00 -10.86 3.72
C PRO A 141 28.05 -11.26 4.76
N GLU A 142 27.75 -11.38 6.06
CA GLU A 142 28.82 -11.68 7.02
C GLU A 142 28.34 -12.24 8.36
N LYS A 143 27.78 -13.46 8.36
CA LYS A 143 27.65 -14.24 9.60
C LYS A 143 27.65 -15.76 9.41
N ASP A 144 28.47 -16.23 8.48
CA ASP A 144 28.80 -17.65 8.33
C ASP A 144 30.31 -17.92 8.49
N THR A 145 30.97 -17.23 9.41
CA THR A 145 32.22 -17.74 9.99
C THR A 145 31.88 -18.73 11.10
N LYS A 146 31.52 -19.95 10.70
CA LYS A 146 31.68 -21.12 11.57
C LYS A 146 33.18 -21.27 11.85
N GLU A 147 33.57 -20.86 13.04
CA GLU A 147 34.88 -21.15 13.64
C GLU A 147 35.04 -22.68 13.72
N VAL A 148 35.69 -23.26 12.72
CA VAL A 148 36.20 -24.63 12.81
C VAL A 148 37.40 -24.57 13.75
N LYS A 149 37.16 -24.86 15.02
CA LYS A 149 38.22 -25.02 16.02
C LYS A 149 38.96 -26.34 15.76
N PRO A 150 40.30 -26.32 15.71
CA PRO A 150 41.13 -27.52 15.46
C PRO A 150 41.09 -28.54 16.61
#